data_AF-A0A067QGK7-F1
#
_entry.id   AF-A0A067QGK7-F1
#
_cell.length_a   1.000
_cell.length_b   1.000
_cell.length_c   1.000
_cell.angle_alpha   90.00
_cell.angle_beta   90.00
_cell.angle_gamma   90.00
#
_symmetry.space_group_name_H-M   'P 1'
#
loop_
_entity.id
_entity.type
_entity.pdbx_description
1 polymer ?
#
loop_
_entity_poly.entity_id
_entity_poly.type
_entity_poly.pdbx_seq_one_letter_code
_entity_poly.pdbx_strand_id
1 'polypeptide(L)'
;KYSDLAREDLKVSTGVVDDPGQRSTRQQTLCWFWTMNLTENTGDQETNDYLDDFYRVHWLCTRAMRSHWAEELTLLLHEMEWVVAYFNKRASDWQLLASLSAISGLDGHKAYAMRQVRMWFMFSNRAQKEF
;
A
#
# COMPACT_ATOMS: atom_id res chain seq x y z
N LYS A 1 -24.43 -25.38 23.99
CA LYS A 1 -23.81 -26.71 24.36
C LYS A 1 -22.35 -26.74 23.87
N TYR A 2 -21.33 -26.93 24.73
CA TYR A 2 -19.91 -26.82 24.32
C TYR A 2 -19.45 -27.99 23.43
N SER A 3 -18.59 -27.72 22.45
CA SER A 3 -17.87 -28.73 21.64
C SER A 3 -16.47 -28.97 22.19
N ASP A 4 -15.87 -30.12 21.89
CA ASP A 4 -14.51 -30.43 22.34
C ASP A 4 -13.49 -29.61 21.53
N LEU A 5 -12.49 -29.03 22.21
CA LEU A 5 -11.45 -28.22 21.58
C LEU A 5 -10.35 -29.11 21.00
N ALA A 6 -10.28 -29.22 19.68
CA ALA A 6 -9.24 -29.97 19.00
C ALA A 6 -8.03 -29.08 18.66
N ARG A 7 -6.85 -29.68 18.50
CA ARG A 7 -5.63 -28.95 18.08
C ARG A 7 -5.77 -28.31 16.69
N GLU A 8 -6.69 -28.83 15.87
CA GLU A 8 -7.02 -28.32 14.55
C GLU A 8 -7.76 -26.98 14.64
N ASP A 9 -8.60 -26.78 15.67
CA ASP A 9 -9.33 -25.54 15.92
C ASP A 9 -8.40 -24.39 16.35
N LEU A 10 -7.18 -24.71 16.83
CA LEU A 10 -6.17 -23.73 17.22
C LEU A 10 -5.34 -23.22 16.03
N LYS A 11 -5.59 -23.72 14.82
CA LYS A 11 -4.89 -23.26 13.61
C LYS A 11 -5.49 -21.94 13.16
N VAL A 12 -4.77 -20.85 13.38
CA VAL A 12 -5.10 -19.55 12.79
C VAL A 12 -4.81 -19.63 11.29
N SER A 13 -5.85 -19.71 10.46
CA SER A 13 -5.68 -19.59 9.02
C SER A 13 -5.55 -18.11 8.66
N THR A 14 -4.33 -17.67 8.35
CA THR A 14 -4.06 -16.32 7.86
C THR A 14 -4.32 -16.17 6.35
N GLY A 15 -4.74 -17.24 5.66
CA GLY A 15 -4.92 -17.29 4.20
C GLY A 15 -6.14 -16.54 3.64
N VAL A 16 -6.90 -15.82 4.48
CA VAL A 16 -8.07 -15.01 4.05
C VAL A 16 -7.68 -13.77 3.23
N VAL A 17 -6.38 -13.58 2.97
CA VAL A 17 -5.84 -12.45 2.20
C VAL A 17 -5.78 -12.75 0.69
N ASP A 18 -5.92 -14.01 0.25
CA ASP A 18 -5.47 -14.41 -1.10
C ASP A 18 -6.55 -14.43 -2.21
N ASP A 19 -7.83 -14.15 -1.94
CA ASP A 19 -8.85 -14.06 -3.01
C ASP A 19 -9.82 -12.87 -2.84
N PRO A 20 -9.64 -11.76 -3.59
CA PRO A 20 -10.50 -10.58 -3.50
C PRO A 20 -11.91 -10.81 -4.08
N GLY A 21 -12.17 -11.93 -4.76
CA GLY A 21 -13.48 -12.28 -5.33
C GLY A 21 -14.42 -13.03 -4.39
N GLN A 22 -13.88 -13.71 -3.37
CA GLN A 22 -14.68 -14.48 -2.41
C GLN A 22 -15.25 -13.60 -1.30
N ARG A 23 -16.47 -13.08 -1.52
CA ARG A 23 -17.25 -12.50 -0.42
C ARG A 23 -17.77 -13.64 0.47
N SER A 24 -17.41 -13.61 1.76
CA SER A 24 -17.86 -14.50 2.84
C SER A 24 -16.90 -15.61 3.33
N THR A 25 -15.58 -15.45 3.22
CA THR A 25 -14.61 -16.36 3.87
C THR A 25 -14.29 -16.00 5.33
N ARG A 26 -14.58 -14.77 5.78
CA ARG A 26 -14.23 -14.29 7.13
C ARG A 26 -14.86 -15.08 8.27
N GLN A 27 -16.08 -15.61 8.10
CA GLN A 27 -16.73 -16.45 9.12
C GLN A 27 -16.21 -17.89 9.12
N GLN A 28 -15.68 -18.39 8.01
CA GLN A 28 -15.19 -19.78 7.90
C GLN A 28 -13.82 -19.99 8.56
N THR A 29 -13.15 -18.90 8.92
CA THR A 29 -11.76 -18.90 9.39
C THR A 29 -11.66 -18.70 10.90
N LEU A 30 -12.75 -18.26 11.53
CA LEU A 30 -12.80 -18.08 12.98
C LEU A 30 -13.09 -19.43 13.63
N CYS A 31 -12.33 -19.74 14.68
CA CYS A 31 -12.54 -20.95 15.47
C CYS A 31 -13.97 -20.98 16.02
N TRP A 32 -14.58 -22.17 16.08
CA TRP A 32 -15.98 -22.34 16.44
C TRP A 32 -16.37 -21.71 17.79
N PHE A 33 -15.42 -21.61 18.73
CA PHE A 33 -15.64 -21.01 20.05
C PHE A 33 -15.81 -19.48 20.03
N TRP A 34 -15.35 -18.79 18.98
CA TRP A 34 -15.65 -17.38 18.74
C TRP A 34 -17.06 -17.17 18.14
N THR A 35 -17.67 -18.23 17.58
CA THR A 35 -19.00 -18.19 16.95
C THR A 35 -20.10 -18.87 17.77
N MET A 36 -19.75 -19.58 18.85
CA MET A 36 -20.67 -20.40 19.67
C MET A 36 -21.89 -19.67 20.23
N ASN A 37 -21.77 -18.37 20.52
CA ASN A 37 -22.84 -17.59 21.14
C ASN A 37 -23.72 -16.84 20.13
N LEU A 38 -23.49 -16.97 18.83
CA LEU A 38 -24.26 -16.26 17.81
C LEU A 38 -25.61 -16.94 17.51
N THR A 39 -25.68 -18.27 17.61
CA THR A 39 -26.90 -19.03 17.30
C THR A 39 -27.80 -19.26 18.51
N GLU A 40 -27.23 -19.45 19.71
CA GLU A 40 -28.00 -19.63 20.96
C GLU A 40 -28.58 -18.30 21.50
N ASN A 41 -27.89 -17.15 21.32
CA ASN A 41 -28.33 -15.86 21.89
C ASN A 41 -29.12 -14.96 20.91
N THR A 42 -29.68 -15.51 19.83
CA THR A 42 -30.46 -14.70 18.86
C THR A 42 -31.72 -14.05 19.44
N GLY A 43 -32.20 -14.52 20.60
CA GLY A 43 -33.35 -13.98 21.33
C GLY A 43 -33.03 -13.23 22.62
N ASP A 44 -31.80 -13.33 23.13
CA ASP A 44 -31.41 -12.75 24.42
C ASP A 44 -30.68 -11.43 24.18
N GLN A 45 -31.43 -10.34 24.38
CA GLN A 45 -30.98 -8.96 24.19
C GLN A 45 -29.94 -8.52 25.23
N GLU A 46 -29.67 -9.36 26.24
CA GLU A 46 -28.71 -9.09 27.31
C GLU A 46 -27.39 -9.80 27.07
N THR A 47 -26.39 -8.98 26.74
CA THR A 47 -24.97 -9.16 27.09
C THR A 47 -24.24 -10.26 26.34
N ASN A 48 -23.80 -9.89 25.14
CA ASN A 48 -22.50 -10.36 24.70
C ASN A 48 -21.56 -9.17 24.47
N ASP A 49 -21.32 -8.41 25.53
CA ASP A 49 -20.44 -7.23 25.55
C ASP A 49 -19.06 -7.55 24.97
N TYR A 50 -18.54 -8.76 25.20
CA TYR A 50 -17.26 -9.18 24.64
C TYR A 50 -17.30 -9.34 23.11
N LEU A 51 -18.42 -9.82 22.54
CA LEU A 51 -18.59 -9.88 21.08
C LEU A 51 -18.79 -8.49 20.49
N ASP A 52 -19.54 -7.61 21.13
CA ASP A 52 -19.70 -6.22 20.66
C ASP A 52 -18.36 -5.49 20.62
N ASP A 53 -17.55 -5.62 21.69
CA ASP A 53 -16.19 -5.08 21.74
C ASP A 53 -15.29 -5.70 20.65
N PHE A 54 -15.37 -7.02 20.44
CA PHE A 54 -14.62 -7.69 19.38
C PHE A 54 -14.97 -7.15 17.98
N TYR A 55 -16.25 -7.03 17.66
CA TYR A 55 -16.71 -6.49 16.38
C TYR A 55 -16.37 -5.02 16.23
N ARG A 56 -16.47 -4.24 17.31
CA ARG A 56 -16.10 -2.82 17.33
C ARG A 56 -14.61 -2.63 17.08
N VAL A 57 -13.74 -3.39 17.73
CA VAL A 57 -12.29 -3.37 17.49
C VAL A 57 -11.99 -3.79 16.06
N HIS A 58 -12.59 -4.87 15.57
CA HIS A 58 -12.41 -5.31 14.19
C HIS A 58 -12.84 -4.24 13.17
N TRP A 59 -13.97 -3.59 13.41
CA TRP A 59 -14.44 -2.47 12.58
C TRP A 59 -13.49 -1.28 12.64
N LEU A 60 -12.96 -0.92 13.81
CA LEU A 60 -11.97 0.15 13.96
C LEU A 60 -10.67 -0.16 13.21
N CYS A 61 -10.15 -1.38 13.32
CA CYS A 61 -8.94 -1.81 12.61
C CYS A 61 -9.15 -1.81 11.09
N THR A 62 -10.26 -2.35 10.61
CA THR A 62 -10.57 -2.36 9.17
C THR A 62 -10.78 -0.95 8.62
N ARG A 63 -11.42 -0.06 9.39
CA ARG A 63 -11.55 1.35 9.04
C ARG A 63 -10.19 2.05 9.00
N ALA A 64 -9.32 1.82 9.98
CA ALA A 64 -7.97 2.38 10.01
C ALA A 64 -7.14 1.90 8.81
N MET A 65 -7.20 0.61 8.49
CA MET A 65 -6.51 0.04 7.32
C MET A 65 -7.01 0.66 6.01
N ARG A 66 -8.33 0.84 5.86
CA ARG A 66 -8.90 1.54 4.71
C ARG A 66 -8.38 2.98 4.61
N SER A 67 -8.33 3.72 5.71
CA SER A 67 -7.79 5.08 5.72
C SER A 67 -6.31 5.11 5.34
N HIS A 68 -5.51 4.17 5.84
CA HIS A 68 -4.09 4.05 5.49
C HIS A 68 -3.90 3.77 4.00
N TRP A 69 -4.64 2.83 3.43
CA TRP A 69 -4.56 2.54 1.99
C TRP A 69 -4.96 3.74 1.12
N ALA A 70 -5.93 4.54 1.56
CA ALA A 70 -6.31 5.77 0.86
C ALA A 70 -5.19 6.82 0.92
N GLU A 71 -4.51 6.94 2.06
CA GLU A 71 -3.34 7.80 2.22
C GLU A 71 -2.17 7.32 1.37
N GLU A 72 -1.83 6.03 1.44
CA GLU A 72 -0.75 5.42 0.64
C GLU A 72 -0.98 5.61 -0.86
N LEU A 73 -2.22 5.44 -1.35
CA LEU A 73 -2.55 5.70 -2.75
C LEU A 73 -2.27 7.16 -3.12
N THR A 74 -2.61 8.10 -2.26
CA THR A 74 -2.38 9.53 -2.48
C THR A 74 -0.88 9.84 -2.50
N LEU A 75 -0.12 9.28 -1.56
CA LEU A 75 1.34 9.43 -1.50
C LEU A 75 2.01 8.84 -2.75
N LEU A 76 1.60 7.64 -3.16
CA LEU A 76 2.17 6.95 -4.32
C LEU A 76 1.96 7.74 -5.62
N LEU A 77 0.78 8.34 -5.81
CA LEU A 77 0.51 9.23 -6.95
C LEU A 77 1.45 10.45 -6.93
N HIS A 78 1.64 11.08 -5.78
CA HIS A 78 2.57 12.20 -5.66
C HIS A 78 4.03 11.78 -5.85
N GLU A 79 4.44 10.61 -5.36
CA GLU A 79 5.78 10.08 -5.56
C GLU A 79 6.08 9.86 -7.05
N MET A 80 5.12 9.31 -7.81
CA MET A 80 5.25 9.16 -9.27
C MET A 80 5.47 10.51 -9.96
N GLU A 81 4.69 11.54 -9.59
CA GLU A 81 4.85 12.90 -10.10
C GLU A 81 6.22 13.49 -9.72
N TRP A 82 6.63 13.33 -8.46
CA TRP A 82 7.90 13.85 -7.95
C TRP A 82 9.12 13.18 -8.58
N VAL A 83 9.06 11.88 -8.89
CA VAL A 83 10.13 11.17 -9.59
C VAL A 83 10.36 11.78 -10.98
N VAL A 84 9.29 12.03 -11.73
CA VAL A 84 9.38 12.70 -13.05
C VAL A 84 9.93 14.12 -12.89
N ALA A 85 9.40 14.89 -11.93
CA ALA A 85 9.87 16.24 -11.65
C ALA A 85 11.36 16.28 -11.27
N TYR A 86 11.81 15.32 -10.47
CA TYR A 86 13.21 15.18 -10.06
C TYR A 86 14.12 14.91 -11.26
N PHE A 87 13.74 14.00 -12.17
CA PHE A 87 14.52 13.74 -13.38
C PHE A 87 14.60 14.96 -14.29
N ASN A 88 13.50 15.68 -14.47
CA ASN A 88 13.49 16.94 -15.22
C ASN A 88 14.40 17.99 -14.58
N LYS A 89 14.34 18.13 -13.25
CA LYS A 89 15.22 19.05 -12.50
C LYS A 89 16.69 18.69 -12.69
N ARG A 90 17.05 17.40 -12.63
CA ARG A 90 18.42 16.93 -12.89
C ARG A 90 18.87 17.22 -14.31
N ALA A 91 18.01 17.01 -15.31
CA ALA A 91 18.31 17.35 -16.69
C ALA A 91 18.62 18.86 -16.82
N SER A 92 17.82 19.72 -16.21
CA SER A 92 18.03 21.17 -16.18
C SER A 92 19.34 21.56 -15.49
N ASP A 93 19.67 20.96 -14.35
CA ASP A 93 20.96 21.19 -13.65
C ASP A 93 22.15 20.88 -14.57
N TRP A 94 22.11 19.74 -15.26
CA TRP A 94 23.17 19.35 -16.20
C TRP A 94 23.21 20.24 -17.44
N GLN A 95 22.06 20.75 -17.88
CA GLN A 95 21.99 21.69 -19.00
C GLN A 95 22.64 23.03 -18.64
N LEU A 96 22.43 23.50 -17.41
CA LEU A 96 23.14 24.67 -16.88
C LEU A 96 24.65 24.43 -16.88
N LEU A 97 25.12 23.28 -16.38
CA LEU A 97 26.55 22.92 -16.40
C LEU A 97 27.12 22.83 -17.83
N ALA A 98 26.35 22.31 -18.78
CA ALA A 98 26.75 22.29 -20.19
C ALA A 98 26.91 23.70 -20.76
N SER A 99 26.04 24.64 -20.38
CA SER A 99 26.13 26.03 -20.81
C SER A 99 27.35 26.74 -20.21
N LEU A 100 27.63 26.55 -18.92
CA LEU A 100 28.78 27.12 -18.24
C LEU A 100 30.11 26.57 -18.81
N SER A 101 30.19 25.26 -19.05
CA SER A 101 31.38 24.65 -19.66
C SER A 101 31.62 25.12 -21.10
N ALA A 102 30.55 25.42 -21.85
CA ALA A 102 30.68 26.03 -23.17
C ALA A 102 31.28 27.43 -23.12
N ILE A 103 30.88 28.26 -22.14
CA ILE A 103 31.44 29.61 -21.93
C ILE A 103 32.92 29.52 -21.55
N SER A 104 33.29 28.55 -20.72
CA SER A 104 34.69 28.34 -20.28
C SER A 104 35.58 27.63 -21.31
N GLY A 105 35.08 27.30 -22.51
CA GLY A 105 35.85 26.62 -23.56
C GLY A 105 36.23 25.17 -23.24
N LEU A 106 35.51 24.52 -22.31
CA LEU A 106 35.77 23.15 -21.86
C LEU A 106 34.93 22.14 -22.64
N ASP A 107 35.25 21.92 -23.91
CA ASP A 107 34.42 21.13 -24.83
C ASP A 107 34.17 19.68 -24.37
N GLY A 108 35.14 19.02 -23.75
CA GLY A 108 34.96 17.69 -23.19
C GLY A 108 33.93 17.64 -22.05
N HIS A 109 33.95 18.65 -21.17
CA HIS A 109 32.99 18.77 -20.08
C HIS A 109 31.59 19.05 -20.60
N LYS A 110 31.48 19.92 -21.61
CA LYS A 110 30.22 20.19 -22.31
C LYS A 110 29.65 18.92 -22.93
N ALA A 111 30.46 18.14 -23.64
CA ALA A 111 30.03 16.89 -24.27
C ALA A 111 29.51 15.89 -23.21
N TYR A 112 30.21 15.75 -22.09
CA TYR A 112 29.77 14.88 -21.01
C TYR A 112 28.47 15.38 -20.35
N ALA A 113 28.38 16.67 -20.03
CA ALA A 113 27.18 17.26 -19.45
C ALA A 113 25.96 17.09 -20.37
N MET A 114 26.11 17.30 -21.68
CA MET A 114 25.04 17.07 -22.66
C MET A 114 24.60 15.60 -22.71
N ARG A 115 25.53 14.64 -22.55
CA ARG A 115 25.19 13.22 -22.42
C ARG A 115 24.35 12.97 -21.17
N GLN A 116 24.69 13.59 -20.05
CA GLN A 116 23.91 13.50 -18.80
C GLN A 116 22.51 14.08 -18.97
N VAL A 117 22.38 15.26 -19.59
CA VAL A 117 21.05 15.86 -19.90
C VAL A 117 20.19 14.85 -20.66
N ARG A 118 20.72 14.26 -21.74
CA ARG A 118 19.97 13.28 -22.55
C ARG A 118 19.55 12.06 -21.74
N MET A 119 20.42 11.54 -20.87
CA MET A 119 20.11 10.39 -20.01
C MET A 119 18.97 10.71 -19.04
N TRP A 120 19.05 11.82 -18.32
CA TRP A 120 18.00 12.24 -17.36
C TRP A 120 16.67 12.53 -18.07
N PHE A 121 16.71 13.11 -19.27
CA PHE A 121 15.52 13.31 -20.09
C PHE A 121 14.89 11.99 -20.53
N MET A 122 15.69 10.97 -20.85
CA MET A 122 15.18 9.62 -21.15
C MET A 122 14.50 8.98 -19.93
N PHE A 123 15.07 9.12 -18.73
CA PHE A 123 14.45 8.62 -17.51
C PHE A 123 13.12 9.30 -17.22
N SER A 124 13.06 10.62 -17.34
CA SER A 124 11.82 11.40 -17.21
C SER A 124 10.74 10.92 -18.17
N ASN A 125 11.07 10.85 -19.47
CA ASN A 125 10.12 10.40 -20.50
C ASN A 125 9.65 8.97 -20.30
N ARG A 126 10.52 8.09 -19.80
CA ARG A 126 10.12 6.71 -19.52
C ARG A 126 9.21 6.65 -18.31
N ALA A 127 9.58 7.30 -17.21
CA ALA A 127 8.78 7.35 -15.99
C ALA A 127 7.37 7.90 -16.28
N GLN A 128 7.27 8.98 -17.05
CA GLN A 128 5.98 9.57 -17.43
C GLN A 128 5.11 8.71 -18.37
N LYS A 129 5.67 7.66 -18.99
CA LYS A 129 4.92 6.69 -19.80
C LYS A 129 4.48 5.46 -19.01
N GLU A 130 5.22 5.12 -17.98
CA GLU A 130 5.01 3.90 -17.18
C GLU A 130 4.09 4.17 -15.98
N PHE A 131 4.07 5.41 -15.47
CA PHE A 131 3.11 5.90 -14.47
C PHE A 131 1.85 6.40 -15.17
#